data_AF-A0A366VW09-F1
#
_entry.id   AF-A0A366VW09-F1
#
_cell.length_a   1.000
_cell.length_b   1.000
_cell.length_c   1.000
_cell.angle_alpha   90.00
_cell.angle_beta   90.00
_cell.angle_gamma   90.00
#
_symmetry.space_group_name_H-M   'P 1'
#
loop_
_entity.id
_entity.type
_entity.pdbx_description
1 polymer ?
#
loop_
_entity_poly.entity_id
_entity_poly.type
_entity_poly.pdbx_seq_one_letter_code
_entity_poly.pdbx_strand_id
1 'polypeptide(L)'
;MKSVPLNCSIHFEQDSKQVLGIQLADLAAHTCAMMLLDTLGKPKKLVDWPDSGYGDDVDVDLPFELWAYFRNSFLSIQTHEDNADFDPAIVDVAEHGLHIDPRVNEVLAEAALRRFGEMYLGCAH
;
A
#
# COMPACT_ATOMS: atom_id res chain seq x y z
N MET A 1 1.61 14.32 21.37
CA MET A 1 2.65 13.27 21.41
C MET A 1 2.01 12.08 22.13
N LYS A 2 1.62 11.01 21.42
CA LYS A 2 1.00 9.84 22.07
C LYS A 2 2.07 9.16 22.94
N SER A 3 1.72 8.83 24.18
CA SER A 3 2.62 8.12 25.09
C SER A 3 2.93 6.74 24.54
N VAL A 4 4.20 6.37 24.56
CA VAL A 4 4.64 5.02 24.22
C VAL A 4 4.09 4.07 25.29
N PRO A 5 3.47 2.93 24.93
CA PRO A 5 2.96 1.99 25.91
C PRO A 5 4.08 1.56 26.87
N LEU A 6 3.74 1.37 28.15
CA LEU A 6 4.69 1.20 29.27
C LEU A 6 5.69 0.03 29.13
N ASN A 7 5.56 -0.84 28.12
CA ASN A 7 6.42 -2.00 27.85
C ASN A 7 7.03 -2.02 26.43
N CYS A 8 7.29 -0.87 25.82
CA CYS A 8 7.94 -0.81 24.51
C CYS A 8 9.41 -0.37 24.64
N SER A 9 10.34 -1.17 24.11
CA SER A 9 11.76 -0.80 23.98
C SER A 9 12.00 -0.15 22.62
N ILE A 10 12.49 1.09 22.62
CA ILE A 10 12.82 1.81 21.39
C ILE A 10 14.32 1.70 21.14
N HIS A 11 14.68 1.23 19.97
CA HIS A 11 16.07 1.10 19.52
C HIS A 11 16.31 2.07 18.37
N PHE A 12 17.05 3.15 18.64
CA PHE A 12 17.41 4.14 17.64
C PHE A 12 18.63 3.69 16.82
N GLU A 13 18.85 4.32 15.66
CA GLU A 13 20.07 4.20 14.85
C GLU A 13 20.47 2.75 14.49
N GLN A 14 19.47 1.89 14.26
CA GLN A 14 19.70 0.49 13.90
C GLN A 14 20.32 0.36 12.49
N ASP A 15 21.22 -0.60 12.32
CA ASP A 15 21.80 -0.93 11.01
C ASP A 15 20.81 -1.79 10.21
N SER A 16 20.28 -1.23 9.12
CA SER A 16 19.32 -1.92 8.24
C SER A 16 19.92 -3.14 7.52
N LYS A 17 21.25 -3.26 7.45
CA LYS A 17 21.93 -4.47 6.93
C LYS A 17 21.87 -5.64 7.92
N GLN A 18 21.75 -5.35 9.21
CA GLN A 18 21.66 -6.36 10.28
C GLN A 18 20.20 -6.64 10.65
N VAL A 19 19.32 -5.65 10.50
CA VAL A 19 17.89 -5.76 10.83
C VAL A 19 17.06 -5.67 9.55
N LEU A 20 16.86 -6.81 8.88
CA LEU A 20 16.16 -6.92 7.59
C LEU A 20 14.75 -6.29 7.59
N GLY A 21 14.06 -6.29 8.74
CA GLY A 21 12.74 -5.67 8.87
C GLY A 21 12.71 -4.17 8.56
N ILE A 22 13.84 -3.46 8.73
CA ILE A 22 13.94 -2.03 8.41
C ILE A 22 13.87 -1.83 6.90
N GLN A 23 14.61 -2.64 6.12
CA GLN A 23 14.61 -2.55 4.66
C GLN A 23 13.23 -2.87 4.08
N LEU A 24 12.54 -3.86 4.66
CA LEU A 24 11.18 -4.19 4.27
C LEU A 24 10.21 -3.04 4.57
N ALA A 25 10.34 -2.41 5.74
CA ALA A 25 9.52 -1.25 6.10
C ALA A 25 9.77 -0.05 5.16
N ASP A 26 11.03 0.21 4.80
CA ASP A 26 11.40 1.26 3.84
C ASP A 26 10.83 0.97 2.44
N LEU A 27 10.89 -0.28 1.99
CA LEU A 27 10.30 -0.70 0.73
C LEU A 27 8.77 -0.48 0.73
N ALA A 28 8.10 -0.91 1.79
CA ALA A 28 6.65 -0.72 1.94
C ALA A 28 6.29 0.78 1.96
N ALA A 29 7.04 1.60 2.72
CA ALA A 29 6.86 3.03 2.79
C ALA A 29 7.07 3.71 1.42
N HIS A 30 8.11 3.30 0.68
CA HIS A 30 8.38 3.81 -0.66
C HIS A 30 7.24 3.47 -1.64
N THR A 31 6.77 2.23 -1.63
CA THR A 31 5.64 1.78 -2.45
C THR A 31 4.37 2.59 -2.13
N CYS A 32 4.04 2.77 -0.86
CA CYS A 32 2.93 3.62 -0.43
C CYS A 32 3.12 5.08 -0.88
N ALA A 33 4.33 5.62 -0.80
CA ALA A 33 4.60 6.97 -1.27
C ALA A 33 4.36 7.13 -2.78
N MET A 34 4.77 6.14 -3.59
CA MET A 34 4.52 6.15 -5.04
C MET A 34 3.02 6.13 -5.37
N MET A 35 2.24 5.29 -4.66
CA MET A 35 0.78 5.27 -4.78
C MET A 35 0.14 6.60 -4.39
N LEU A 36 0.64 7.27 -3.35
CA LEU A 36 0.10 8.54 -2.89
C LEU A 36 0.43 9.69 -3.86
N LEU A 37 1.63 9.68 -4.44
CA LEU A 37 2.04 10.64 -5.46
C LEU A 37 1.13 10.57 -6.70
N ASP A 38 0.74 9.36 -7.12
CA ASP A 38 -0.23 9.15 -8.19
C ASP A 38 -1.59 9.80 -7.86
N THR A 39 -2.12 9.55 -6.67
CA THR A 39 -3.38 10.16 -6.20
C THR A 39 -3.33 11.69 -6.11
N LEU A 40 -2.13 12.24 -5.87
CA LEU A 40 -1.87 13.68 -5.89
C LEU A 40 -1.70 14.26 -7.31
N GLY A 41 -1.87 13.44 -8.35
CA GLY A 41 -1.71 13.84 -9.75
C GLY A 41 -0.26 14.15 -10.11
N LYS A 42 0.72 13.61 -9.38
CA LYS A 42 2.14 13.75 -9.75
C LYS A 42 2.46 12.83 -10.93
N PRO A 43 3.47 13.17 -11.75
CA PRO A 43 3.77 12.42 -12.96
C PRO A 43 3.95 10.94 -12.67
N LYS A 44 3.20 10.12 -13.41
CA LYS A 44 3.33 8.67 -13.38
C LYS A 44 4.62 8.28 -14.08
N LYS A 45 5.33 7.32 -13.49
CA LYS A 45 6.44 6.67 -14.17
C LYS A 45 5.89 5.46 -14.92
N LEU A 46 6.04 5.47 -16.23
CA LEU A 46 5.82 4.31 -17.07
C LEU A 46 7.05 3.40 -17.04
N VAL A 47 6.81 2.10 -16.99
CA VAL A 47 7.86 1.09 -16.97
C VAL A 47 7.49 -0.07 -17.89
N ASP A 48 8.50 -0.60 -18.57
CA ASP A 48 8.48 -1.93 -19.16
C ASP A 48 8.70 -2.94 -18.02
N TRP A 49 7.64 -3.65 -17.64
CA TRP A 49 7.65 -4.62 -16.54
C TRP A 49 7.39 -6.03 -17.09
N PRO A 50 8.40 -6.93 -17.06
CA PRO A 50 8.23 -8.31 -17.48
C PRO A 50 7.13 -9.01 -16.68
N ASP A 51 6.33 -9.85 -17.36
CA ASP A 51 5.24 -10.61 -16.74
C ASP A 51 4.16 -9.74 -16.05
N SER A 52 3.94 -8.50 -16.50
CA SER A 52 2.89 -7.61 -15.99
C SER A 52 1.45 -8.12 -16.25
N GLY A 53 1.30 -9.17 -17.06
CA GLY A 53 0.00 -9.64 -17.57
C GLY A 53 -0.52 -8.81 -18.75
N TYR A 54 0.20 -7.75 -19.14
CA TYR A 54 0.00 -7.01 -20.39
C TYR A 54 1.02 -7.45 -21.45
N GLY A 55 0.77 -7.15 -22.72
CA GLY A 55 1.67 -7.54 -23.81
C GLY A 55 3.04 -6.84 -23.72
N ASP A 56 4.09 -7.49 -24.22
CA ASP A 56 5.51 -7.07 -24.10
C ASP A 56 5.84 -5.67 -24.64
N ASP A 57 4.93 -5.05 -25.40
CA ASP A 57 5.09 -3.69 -25.97
C ASP A 57 4.26 -2.62 -25.20
N VAL A 58 3.73 -2.95 -24.03
CA VAL A 58 2.85 -2.06 -23.25
C VAL A 58 3.57 -1.57 -22.00
N ASP A 59 3.90 -0.27 -22.00
CA ASP A 59 4.32 0.43 -20.79
C ASP A 59 3.18 0.46 -19.76
N VAL A 60 3.49 0.08 -18.51
CA VAL A 60 2.53 0.07 -17.40
C VAL A 60 2.83 1.17 -16.37
N ASP A 61 1.78 1.59 -15.65
CA ASP A 61 1.90 2.55 -14.56
C ASP A 61 2.64 1.91 -13.37
N LEU A 62 3.86 2.37 -13.06
CA LEU A 62 4.64 1.86 -11.92
C LEU A 62 3.86 1.85 -10.59
N PRO A 63 3.04 2.87 -10.24
CA PRO A 63 2.23 2.82 -9.03
C PRO A 63 1.23 1.66 -8.98
N PHE A 64 0.69 1.25 -10.13
CA PHE A 64 -0.22 0.12 -10.26
C PHE A 64 0.51 -1.20 -10.04
N GLU A 65 1.67 -1.38 -10.67
CA GLU A 65 2.48 -2.61 -10.51
C GLU A 65 2.97 -2.79 -9.08
N LEU A 66 3.47 -1.72 -8.44
CA LEU A 66 3.91 -1.78 -7.05
C LEU A 66 2.75 -2.14 -6.10
N TRP A 67 1.55 -1.64 -6.36
CA TRP A 67 0.34 -2.02 -5.63
C TRP A 67 -0.03 -3.49 -5.85
N ALA A 68 -0.03 -3.96 -7.10
CA ALA A 68 -0.37 -5.34 -7.44
C ALA A 68 0.61 -6.35 -6.82
N TYR A 69 1.91 -6.03 -6.84
CA TYR A 69 2.94 -6.83 -6.19
C TYR A 69 2.74 -6.91 -4.67
N PHE A 70 2.45 -5.77 -4.03
CA PHE A 70 2.21 -5.72 -2.59
C PHE A 70 0.96 -6.51 -2.21
N ARG A 71 -0.11 -6.40 -3.01
CA ARG A 71 -1.34 -7.18 -2.87
C ARG A 71 -1.09 -8.69 -2.94
N ASN A 72 -0.34 -9.16 -3.93
CA ASN A 72 -0.01 -10.58 -4.09
C ASN A 72 0.94 -11.11 -3.00
N SER A 73 1.67 -10.21 -2.33
CA SER A 73 2.59 -10.56 -1.24
C SER A 73 1.91 -10.59 0.13
N PHE A 74 0.68 -10.06 0.27
CA PHE A 74 -0.07 -10.18 1.50
C PHE A 74 -0.57 -11.61 1.71
N LEU A 75 -0.37 -12.13 2.92
CA LEU A 75 -1.12 -13.30 3.39
C LEU A 75 -2.59 -12.90 3.56
N SER A 76 -3.39 -13.05 2.51
CA SER A 76 -4.85 -12.95 2.60
C SER A 76 -5.45 -14.37 2.60
N ILE A 77 -6.44 -14.59 3.45
CA ILE A 77 -7.32 -15.75 3.35
C ILE A 77 -8.53 -15.25 2.58
N GLN A 78 -8.79 -15.79 1.38
CA GLN A 78 -10.03 -15.52 0.68
C GLN A 78 -11.20 -16.00 1.56
N THR A 79 -12.08 -15.07 1.93
CA THR A 79 -13.40 -15.41 2.46
C THR A 79 -14.28 -15.75 1.28
N HIS A 80 -14.61 -17.02 1.09
CA HIS A 80 -15.68 -17.41 0.17
C HIS A 80 -17.03 -17.12 0.84
N GLU A 81 -17.81 -16.20 0.28
CA GLU A 81 -19.24 -16.17 0.54
C GLU A 81 -19.96 -17.12 -0.41
N ASP A 82 -20.63 -18.13 0.14
CA ASP A 82 -21.30 -19.20 -0.63
C ASP A 82 -22.48 -18.72 -1.52
N ASN A 83 -22.83 -17.42 -1.52
CA ASN A 83 -23.98 -16.87 -2.24
C ASN A 83 -23.80 -15.44 -2.82
N ALA A 84 -22.57 -14.96 -2.99
CA ALA A 84 -22.36 -13.68 -3.67
C ALA A 84 -22.19 -13.91 -5.19
N ASP A 85 -23.10 -13.39 -6.01
CA ASP A 85 -22.92 -13.32 -7.49
C ASP A 85 -21.68 -12.47 -7.86
N PHE A 86 -21.18 -11.65 -6.91
CA PHE A 86 -19.94 -10.89 -7.02
C PHE A 86 -19.47 -10.47 -5.62
N ASP A 87 -18.32 -10.98 -5.17
CA ASP A 87 -17.60 -10.40 -4.03
C ASP A 87 -16.63 -9.35 -4.57
N PRO A 88 -16.84 -8.04 -4.31
CA PRO A 88 -15.94 -7.01 -4.80
C PRO A 88 -14.55 -7.09 -4.14
N ALA A 89 -14.35 -7.95 -3.13
CA ALA A 89 -13.08 -8.11 -2.41
C ALA A 89 -12.49 -6.76 -1.96
N ILE A 90 -13.34 -5.78 -1.64
CA ILE A 90 -12.92 -4.48 -1.11
C ILE A 90 -12.94 -4.56 0.42
N VAL A 91 -11.88 -4.05 1.05
CA VAL A 91 -11.76 -3.93 2.50
C VAL A 91 -11.73 -2.46 2.89
N ASP A 92 -12.56 -2.09 3.87
CA ASP A 92 -12.50 -0.78 4.53
C ASP A 92 -11.30 -0.72 5.49
N VAL A 93 -10.45 0.27 5.29
CA VAL A 93 -9.23 0.51 6.05
C VAL A 93 -9.30 1.83 6.82
N ALA A 94 -10.20 2.74 6.45
CA ALA A 94 -10.26 4.11 6.96
C ALA A 94 -10.40 4.17 8.50
N GLU A 95 -11.23 3.30 9.07
CA GLU A 95 -11.52 3.28 10.51
C GLU A 95 -10.62 2.32 11.31
N HIS A 96 -9.90 1.41 10.65
CA HIS A 96 -9.26 0.26 11.30
C HIS A 96 -7.77 0.14 11.06
N GLY A 97 -7.28 0.53 9.88
CA GLY A 97 -5.89 0.34 9.46
C GLY A 97 -5.18 1.63 9.01
N LEU A 98 -5.93 2.69 8.72
CA LEU A 98 -5.38 3.97 8.28
C LEU A 98 -5.30 4.97 9.43
N HIS A 99 -4.10 5.49 9.67
CA HIS A 99 -3.90 6.63 10.56
C HIS A 99 -3.35 7.82 9.79
N ILE A 100 -4.13 8.90 9.75
CA ILE A 100 -3.69 10.20 9.23
C ILE A 100 -3.46 11.13 10.42
N ASP A 101 -2.23 11.65 10.56
CA ASP A 101 -1.92 12.59 11.64
C ASP A 101 -2.68 13.91 11.41
N PRO A 102 -3.37 14.47 12.42
CA PRO A 102 -4.15 15.71 12.27
C PRO A 102 -3.34 16.94 11.84
N ARG A 103 -2.00 16.87 11.90
CA ARG A 103 -1.09 17.94 11.46
C ARG A 103 -0.76 17.87 9.97
N VAL A 104 -1.16 16.80 9.28
CA VAL A 104 -1.03 16.67 7.83
C VAL A 104 -1.94 17.72 7.16
N ASN A 105 -1.46 18.35 6.08
CA ASN A 105 -2.28 19.31 5.35
C ASN A 105 -3.49 18.63 4.69
N GLU A 106 -4.56 19.38 4.49
CA GLU A 106 -5.85 18.86 4.00
C GLU A 106 -5.73 18.11 2.67
N VAL A 107 -5.00 18.66 1.70
CA VAL A 107 -4.79 18.03 0.38
C VAL A 107 -4.14 16.65 0.51
N LEU A 108 -3.13 16.52 1.37
CA LEU A 108 -2.43 15.26 1.60
C LEU A 108 -3.28 14.27 2.41
N ALA A 109 -4.06 14.76 3.38
CA ALA A 109 -4.99 13.94 4.15
C ALA A 109 -6.09 13.36 3.26
N GLU A 110 -6.71 14.19 2.41
CA GLU A 110 -7.74 13.74 1.46
C GLU A 110 -7.18 12.76 0.43
N ALA A 111 -5.97 13.00 -0.09
CA ALA A 111 -5.32 12.07 -1.01
C ALA A 111 -4.99 10.73 -0.34
N ALA A 112 -4.51 10.75 0.90
CA ALA A 112 -4.25 9.54 1.67
C ALA A 112 -5.55 8.76 1.94
N LEU A 113 -6.62 9.46 2.34
CA LEU A 113 -7.92 8.83 2.56
C LEU A 113 -8.49 8.21 1.28
N ARG A 114 -8.43 8.93 0.15
CA ARG A 114 -8.89 8.38 -1.15
C ARG A 114 -8.07 7.18 -1.61
N ARG A 115 -6.77 7.14 -1.32
CA ARG A 115 -5.89 6.05 -1.77
C ARG A 115 -5.94 4.82 -0.87
N PHE A 116 -6.00 5.03 0.44
CA PHE A 116 -5.77 4.00 1.45
C PHE A 116 -6.98 3.78 2.37
N GLY A 117 -8.07 4.53 2.22
CA GLY A 117 -9.29 4.35 3.00
C GLY A 117 -10.05 3.09 2.62
N GLU A 118 -9.95 2.66 1.37
CA GLU A 118 -10.48 1.40 0.87
C GLU A 118 -9.40 0.68 0.06
N MET A 119 -9.33 -0.64 0.21
CA MET A 119 -8.39 -1.48 -0.54
C MET A 119 -9.13 -2.59 -1.28
N TYR A 120 -9.05 -2.57 -2.61
CA TYR A 120 -9.48 -3.69 -3.45
C TYR A 120 -8.46 -4.84 -3.41
N LEU A 121 -8.92 -6.04 -3.09
CA LEU A 121 -8.17 -7.30 -3.02
C LEU A 121 -8.60 -8.31 -4.11
N GLY A 122 -9.54 -7.94 -4.98
CA GLY A 122 -10.10 -8.83 -6.00
C GLY A 122 -9.19 -9.06 -7.20
N CYS A 123 -9.66 -9.94 -8.10
CA CYS A 123 -9.00 -10.51 -9.29
C CYS A 123 -7.51 -10.17 -9.44
N ALA A 124 -6.66 -11.10 -8.98
CA ALA A 124 -5.28 -11.17 -9.40
C ALA A 124 -5.22 -11.72 -10.83
N HIS A 125 -4.35 -11.16 -11.66
CA HIS A 125 -3.99 -11.71 -12.97
C HIS A 125 -3.08 -12.93 -12.77
#